data_AF-A0A7J8RUZ1-F1
#
_entry.id   AF-A0A7J8RUZ1-F1
#
_cell.length_a   1.000
_cell.length_b   1.000
_cell.length_c   1.000
_cell.angle_alpha   90.00
_cell.angle_beta   90.00
_cell.angle_gamma   90.00
#
_symmetry.space_group_name_H-M   'P 1'
#
loop_
_entity.id
_entity.type
_entity.pdbx_description
1 polymer ?
#
loop_
_entity_poly.entity_id
_entity_poly.type
_entity_poly.pdbx_seq_one_letter_code
_entity_poly.pdbx_strand_id
1 'polypeptide(L)'
;MSLPSNLNPDEASPPWLNKGDNSWQLTAATLVGLQSVPGLVILYGSIVKKKWAVNSAFMALYAFAAVLVCWVGWGYRMSFGDKFIHFLGMPNVSLDAQYLIEQAFLGYLPNATMIYFQFVFAAITLILVAGALLGRMNFLAWMLFVPLWLTFSYTITAYSIWCPEGWLSKKGIIDYSGGYVIHLSSGVAGFTAAYWGQDYFGWDGLVSTVVIPIQSAPMHR
;
A
#
# COMPACT_ATOMS: atom_id res chain seq x y z
N MET A 1 4.09 13.59 -42.49
CA MET A 1 3.07 14.17 -41.61
C MET A 1 3.78 14.55 -40.32
N SER A 2 3.91 15.84 -40.01
CA SER A 2 4.51 16.28 -38.73
C SER A 2 3.54 15.98 -37.60
N LEU A 3 4.05 15.59 -36.42
CA LEU A 3 3.21 15.43 -35.25
C LEU A 3 2.55 16.78 -34.88
N PRO A 4 1.34 16.75 -34.28
CA PRO A 4 0.75 17.90 -33.60
C PRO A 4 1.78 18.56 -32.67
N SER A 5 1.77 19.90 -32.58
CA SER A 5 2.76 20.67 -31.82
C SER A 5 2.85 20.26 -30.35
N ASN A 6 1.73 19.87 -29.74
CA ASN A 6 1.65 19.39 -28.36
C ASN A 6 2.21 17.97 -28.15
N LEU A 7 2.62 17.27 -29.21
CA LEU A 7 3.25 15.95 -29.14
C LEU A 7 4.75 16.00 -29.46
N ASN A 8 5.27 17.16 -29.84
CA ASN A 8 6.69 17.33 -30.07
C ASN A 8 7.43 17.42 -28.72
N PRO A 9 8.62 16.82 -28.60
CA PRO A 9 9.43 16.97 -27.39
C PRO A 9 9.87 18.42 -27.16
N ASP A 10 9.85 18.85 -25.91
CA ASP A 10 10.36 20.14 -25.43
C ASP A 10 10.92 19.97 -24.00
N GLU A 11 11.32 21.06 -23.33
CA GLU A 11 11.84 21.00 -21.96
C GLU A 11 10.79 20.47 -20.95
N ALA A 12 9.51 20.69 -21.20
CA ALA A 12 8.41 20.19 -20.35
C ALA A 12 7.93 18.78 -20.74
N SER A 13 8.36 18.28 -21.89
CA SER A 13 7.97 17.01 -22.50
C SER A 13 9.21 16.34 -23.09
N PRO A 14 10.10 15.78 -22.25
CA PRO A 14 11.34 15.20 -22.71
C PRO A 14 11.09 14.01 -23.68
N PRO A 15 12.07 13.64 -24.52
CA PRO A 15 11.86 12.62 -25.57
C PRO A 15 11.39 11.25 -25.09
N TRP A 16 11.72 10.89 -23.84
CA TRP A 16 11.31 9.63 -23.22
C TRP A 16 9.90 9.67 -22.63
N LEU A 17 9.26 10.85 -22.49
CA LEU A 17 7.96 10.97 -21.85
C LEU A 17 6.83 10.69 -22.84
N ASN A 18 6.17 9.54 -22.68
CA ASN A 18 4.97 9.21 -23.42
C ASN A 18 3.72 9.63 -22.64
N LYS A 19 2.97 10.61 -23.18
CA LYS A 19 1.75 11.15 -22.55
C LYS A 19 0.63 10.11 -22.44
N GLY A 20 0.52 9.19 -23.39
CA GLY A 20 -0.47 8.11 -23.39
C GLY A 20 -0.20 7.09 -22.29
N ASP A 21 1.05 6.61 -22.20
CA ASP A 21 1.48 5.67 -21.16
C ASP A 21 1.29 6.29 -19.77
N ASN A 22 1.70 7.55 -19.60
CA ASN A 22 1.54 8.28 -18.34
C ASN A 22 0.05 8.41 -17.93
N SER A 23 -0.82 8.79 -18.88
CA SER A 23 -2.25 8.96 -18.63
C SER A 23 -2.93 7.63 -18.27
N TRP A 24 -2.58 6.56 -18.99
CA TRP A 24 -3.10 5.22 -18.70
C TRP A 24 -2.63 4.73 -17.33
N GLN A 25 -1.35 4.94 -16.99
CA GLN A 25 -0.80 4.53 -15.69
C GLN A 25 -1.51 5.22 -14.53
N LEU A 26 -1.77 6.53 -14.61
CA LEU A 26 -2.53 7.28 -13.61
C LEU A 26 -3.99 6.79 -13.50
N THR A 27 -4.60 6.47 -14.64
CA THR A 27 -5.95 5.91 -14.69
C THR A 27 -6.00 4.55 -14.00
N ALA A 28 -5.08 3.65 -14.36
CA ALA A 28 -4.94 2.32 -13.77
C ALA A 28 -4.67 2.40 -12.25
N ALA A 29 -3.76 3.28 -11.82
CA ALA A 29 -3.49 3.53 -10.41
C ALA A 29 -4.77 3.94 -9.66
N THR A 30 -5.57 4.83 -10.25
CA THR A 30 -6.82 5.30 -9.67
C THR A 30 -7.85 4.18 -9.56
N LEU A 31 -7.98 3.31 -10.57
CA LEU A 31 -8.86 2.15 -10.52
C LEU A 31 -8.47 1.16 -9.40
N VAL A 32 -7.17 0.92 -9.20
CA VAL A 32 -6.67 0.11 -8.07
C VAL A 32 -6.90 0.83 -6.73
N GLY A 33 -6.69 2.14 -6.69
CA GLY A 33 -7.01 2.98 -5.53
C GLY A 33 -8.48 2.85 -5.11
N LEU A 34 -9.41 2.84 -6.08
CA LEU A 34 -10.85 2.66 -5.84
C LEU A 34 -11.20 1.29 -5.25
N GLN A 35 -10.42 0.24 -5.56
CA GLN A 35 -10.58 -1.06 -4.92
C GLN A 35 -10.29 -0.97 -3.42
N SER A 36 -9.32 -0.13 -3.00
CA SER A 36 -9.04 0.14 -1.59
C SER A 36 -10.10 1.05 -0.96
N VAL A 37 -10.19 2.28 -1.46
CA VAL A 37 -11.09 3.32 -0.97
C VAL A 37 -11.94 3.82 -2.15
N PRO A 38 -13.26 3.56 -2.19
CA PRO A 38 -14.08 3.04 -1.08
C PRO A 38 -14.24 1.50 -1.04
N GLY A 39 -13.77 0.73 -2.02
CA GLY A 39 -14.14 -0.69 -2.20
C GLY A 39 -14.00 -1.58 -0.96
N LEU A 40 -12.76 -1.79 -0.50
CA LEU A 40 -12.48 -2.63 0.68
C LEU A 40 -12.96 -1.97 1.99
N VAL A 41 -12.98 -0.64 2.08
CA VAL A 41 -13.53 0.08 3.24
C VAL A 41 -15.01 -0.30 3.45
N ILE A 42 -15.81 -0.27 2.38
CA ILE A 42 -17.23 -0.66 2.42
C ILE A 42 -17.35 -2.14 2.75
N LEU A 43 -16.59 -3.00 2.05
CA LEU A 43 -16.64 -4.45 2.27
C LEU A 43 -16.36 -4.80 3.74
N TYR A 44 -15.30 -4.27 4.32
CA TYR A 44 -14.91 -4.55 5.71
C TYR A 44 -15.86 -3.95 6.73
N GLY A 45 -16.42 -2.77 6.46
CA GLY A 45 -17.48 -2.20 7.28
C GLY A 45 -18.76 -3.05 7.27
N SER A 46 -19.08 -3.68 6.14
CA SER A 46 -20.33 -4.43 5.94
C SER A 46 -20.30 -5.89 6.42
N ILE A 47 -19.15 -6.56 6.37
CA ILE A 47 -19.05 -8.01 6.67
C ILE A 47 -18.99 -8.30 8.17
N VAL A 48 -18.61 -7.30 8.97
CA VAL A 48 -18.48 -7.43 10.42
C VAL A 48 -19.80 -7.12 11.14
N LYS A 49 -19.91 -7.56 12.39
CA LYS A 49 -21.04 -7.20 13.26
C LYS A 49 -21.14 -5.68 13.38
N LYS A 50 -22.36 -5.13 13.46
CA LYS A 50 -22.65 -3.69 13.54
C LYS A 50 -21.78 -2.92 14.54
N LYS A 51 -21.50 -3.51 15.72
CA LYS A 51 -20.66 -2.88 16.75
C LYS A 51 -19.19 -2.66 16.34
N TRP A 52 -18.70 -3.35 15.31
CA TRP A 52 -17.32 -3.29 14.81
C TRP A 52 -17.20 -2.63 13.44
N ALA A 53 -18.32 -2.30 12.78
CA ALA A 53 -18.35 -1.78 11.41
C ALA A 53 -17.51 -0.51 11.25
N VAL A 54 -17.70 0.46 12.16
CA VAL A 54 -16.98 1.73 12.14
C VAL A 54 -15.47 1.52 12.33
N ASN A 55 -15.06 0.75 13.35
CA ASN A 55 -13.64 0.47 13.58
C ASN A 55 -12.98 -0.22 12.38
N SER A 56 -13.68 -1.17 11.75
CA SER A 56 -13.17 -1.92 10.60
C SER A 56 -12.98 -1.03 9.37
N ALA A 57 -13.92 -0.13 9.10
CA ALA A 57 -13.79 0.87 8.03
C ALA A 57 -12.63 1.84 8.32
N PHE A 58 -12.48 2.30 9.57
CA PHE A 58 -11.38 3.18 9.96
C PHE A 58 -10.01 2.50 9.89
N MET A 59 -9.90 1.20 10.20
CA MET A 59 -8.65 0.45 10.01
C MET A 59 -8.19 0.50 8.55
N ALA A 60 -9.11 0.29 7.60
CA ALA A 60 -8.80 0.36 6.17
C ALA A 60 -8.43 1.79 5.71
N LEU A 61 -9.21 2.81 6.13
CA LEU A 61 -8.92 4.21 5.81
C LEU A 61 -7.58 4.67 6.39
N TYR A 62 -7.31 4.32 7.64
CA TYR A 62 -6.04 4.61 8.30
C TYR A 62 -4.88 3.96 7.54
N ALA A 63 -5.00 2.68 7.18
CA ALA A 63 -3.95 1.99 6.46
C ALA A 63 -3.63 2.66 5.12
N PHE A 64 -4.65 3.07 4.36
CA PHE A 64 -4.47 3.79 3.11
C PHE A 64 -3.69 5.11 3.31
N ALA A 65 -4.10 5.92 4.29
CA ALA A 65 -3.49 7.21 4.57
C ALA A 65 -2.06 7.07 5.16
N ALA A 66 -1.87 6.18 6.12
CA ALA A 66 -0.58 5.96 6.77
C ALA A 66 0.44 5.38 5.78
N VAL A 67 0.01 4.46 4.91
CA VAL A 67 0.87 3.94 3.84
C VAL A 67 1.29 5.07 2.92
N LEU A 68 0.41 5.99 2.51
CA LEU A 68 0.80 7.13 1.65
C LEU A 68 1.94 7.93 2.27
N VAL A 69 1.82 8.30 3.54
CA VAL A 69 2.82 9.10 4.27
C VAL A 69 4.15 8.35 4.35
N CYS A 70 4.12 7.08 4.77
CA CYS A 70 5.34 6.27 4.88
C CYS A 70 5.96 5.98 3.51
N TRP A 71 5.12 5.81 2.48
CA TRP A 71 5.53 5.49 1.12
C TRP A 71 6.36 6.61 0.50
N VAL A 72 5.85 7.84 0.56
CA VAL A 72 6.59 9.00 0.04
C VAL A 72 7.76 9.39 0.95
N GLY A 73 7.68 9.08 2.24
CA GLY A 73 8.74 9.37 3.22
C GLY A 73 9.97 8.46 3.11
N TRP A 74 9.77 7.16 2.91
CA TRP A 74 10.87 6.18 2.77
C TRP A 74 10.51 4.93 1.97
N GLY A 75 9.25 4.49 2.01
CA GLY A 75 8.81 3.18 1.51
C GLY A 75 9.07 2.97 0.02
N TYR A 76 8.82 3.99 -0.82
CA TYR A 76 9.06 3.90 -2.26
C TYR A 76 10.55 3.70 -2.57
N ARG A 77 11.43 4.50 -1.94
CA ARG A 77 12.88 4.42 -2.15
C ARG A 77 13.48 3.12 -1.59
N MET A 78 12.94 2.61 -0.49
CA MET A 78 13.31 1.27 0.00
C MET A 78 12.89 0.15 -0.96
N SER A 79 11.79 0.34 -1.69
CA SER A 79 11.23 -0.68 -2.61
C SER A 79 11.83 -0.62 -4.02
N PHE A 80 12.12 0.58 -4.53
CA PHE A 80 12.47 0.81 -5.94
C PHE A 80 13.64 1.79 -6.14
N GLY A 81 14.25 2.28 -5.07
CA GLY A 81 15.39 3.18 -5.12
C GLY A 81 16.73 2.45 -5.20
N ASP A 82 17.80 3.19 -4.90
CA ASP A 82 19.17 2.69 -4.99
C ASP A 82 19.41 1.52 -4.03
N LYS A 83 20.22 0.57 -4.47
CA LYS A 83 20.56 -0.60 -3.66
C LYS A 83 21.26 -0.20 -2.37
N PHE A 84 20.75 -0.68 -1.24
CA PHE A 84 21.42 -0.55 0.06
C PHE A 84 22.06 -1.86 0.48
N ILE A 85 21.25 -2.91 0.60
CA ILE A 85 21.68 -4.28 0.90
C ILE A 85 21.06 -5.24 -0.12
N HIS A 86 21.36 -6.53 0.01
CA HIS A 86 20.96 -7.54 -1.00
C HIS A 86 19.45 -7.59 -1.29
N PHE A 87 18.61 -7.33 -0.30
CA PHE A 87 17.16 -7.48 -0.37
C PHE A 87 16.39 -6.18 -0.10
N LEU A 88 17.06 -5.03 -0.04
CA LEU A 88 16.44 -3.75 0.33
C LEU A 88 17.16 -2.54 -0.28
N GLY A 89 16.39 -1.54 -0.70
CA GLY A 89 16.87 -0.25 -1.17
C GLY A 89 17.18 0.74 -0.03
N MET A 90 17.89 1.81 -0.36
CA MET A 90 18.26 2.87 0.58
C MET A 90 17.02 3.73 0.90
N PRO A 91 16.66 3.92 2.19
CA PRO A 91 15.58 4.82 2.57
C PRO A 91 15.91 6.25 2.18
N ASN A 92 14.98 6.92 1.50
CA ASN A 92 15.04 8.35 1.20
C ASN A 92 13.63 8.89 0.92
N VAL A 93 13.46 10.20 0.96
CA VAL A 93 12.21 10.88 0.63
C VAL A 93 12.02 10.91 -0.90
N SER A 94 10.79 10.71 -1.36
CA SER A 94 10.43 10.63 -2.79
C SER A 94 9.75 11.89 -3.33
N LEU A 95 9.74 12.98 -2.54
CA LEU A 95 9.05 14.23 -2.84
C LEU A 95 9.98 15.32 -3.40
N ASP A 96 11.24 14.99 -3.67
CA ASP A 96 12.16 15.93 -4.30
C ASP A 96 11.69 16.28 -5.72
N ALA A 97 11.74 17.58 -6.07
CA ALA A 97 11.18 18.08 -7.32
C ALA A 97 11.90 17.51 -8.55
N GLN A 98 13.23 17.35 -8.49
CA GLN A 98 13.99 16.75 -9.58
C GLN A 98 13.67 15.27 -9.69
N TYR A 99 13.64 14.58 -8.55
CA TYR A 99 13.31 13.15 -8.51
C TYR A 99 11.94 12.84 -9.14
N LEU A 100 10.93 13.67 -8.89
CA LEU A 100 9.57 13.48 -9.37
C LEU A 100 9.41 13.58 -10.90
N ILE A 101 10.22 14.43 -11.54
CA ILE A 101 10.15 14.69 -12.99
C ILE A 101 11.09 13.81 -13.80
N GLU A 102 12.05 13.14 -13.15
CA GLU A 102 12.90 12.14 -13.77
C GLU A 102 12.11 10.94 -14.30
N GLN A 103 12.69 10.24 -15.27
CA GLN A 103 12.10 9.02 -15.80
C GLN A 103 12.05 7.93 -14.73
N ALA A 104 10.92 7.22 -14.66
CA ALA A 104 10.77 6.09 -13.76
C ALA A 104 11.71 4.92 -14.13
N PHE A 105 11.99 4.05 -13.15
CA PHE A 105 12.82 2.85 -13.34
C PHE A 105 12.28 1.90 -14.43
N LEU A 106 10.99 1.98 -14.75
CA LEU A 106 10.33 1.21 -15.79
C LEU A 106 9.29 2.07 -16.50
N GLY A 107 9.30 2.00 -17.83
CA GLY A 107 8.34 2.70 -18.69
C GLY A 107 8.77 4.12 -19.10
N TYR A 108 7.89 4.75 -19.88
CA TYR A 108 8.10 6.06 -20.49
C TYR A 108 7.26 7.14 -19.79
N LEU A 109 7.40 7.21 -18.46
CA LEU A 109 6.61 8.08 -17.58
C LEU A 109 7.46 8.62 -16.43
N PRO A 110 7.03 9.72 -15.77
CA PRO A 110 7.79 10.32 -14.68
C PRO A 110 7.71 9.48 -13.40
N ASN A 111 8.72 9.60 -12.54
CA ASN A 111 8.73 8.98 -11.22
C ASN A 111 7.50 9.31 -10.39
N ALA A 112 6.97 10.54 -10.47
CA ALA A 112 5.73 10.92 -9.77
C ALA A 112 4.57 9.95 -10.04
N THR A 113 4.41 9.54 -11.29
CA THR A 113 3.36 8.59 -11.70
C THR A 113 3.65 7.19 -11.18
N MET A 114 4.91 6.74 -11.24
CA MET A 114 5.30 5.43 -10.73
C MET A 114 5.17 5.35 -9.20
N ILE A 115 5.49 6.42 -8.48
CA ILE A 115 5.32 6.54 -7.03
C ILE A 115 3.85 6.34 -6.65
N TYR A 116 2.94 7.05 -7.34
CA TYR A 116 1.51 6.93 -7.10
C TYR A 116 0.96 5.55 -7.49
N PHE A 117 1.39 5.01 -8.63
CA PHE A 117 0.97 3.68 -9.09
C PHE A 117 1.40 2.59 -8.10
N GLN A 118 2.62 2.63 -7.59
CA GLN A 118 3.09 1.62 -6.63
C GLN A 118 2.50 1.83 -5.22
N PHE A 119 2.21 3.08 -4.84
CA PHE A 119 1.53 3.40 -3.59
C PHE A 119 0.20 2.64 -3.45
N VAL A 120 -0.64 2.62 -4.48
CA VAL A 120 -1.96 1.98 -4.37
C VAL A 120 -1.86 0.47 -4.16
N PHE A 121 -0.81 -0.19 -4.66
CA PHE A 121 -0.54 -1.60 -4.35
C PHE A 121 -0.02 -1.80 -2.93
N ALA A 122 0.86 -0.92 -2.45
CA ALA A 122 1.29 -0.95 -1.05
C ALA A 122 0.10 -0.78 -0.10
N ALA A 123 -0.78 0.18 -0.39
CA ALA A 123 -1.95 0.47 0.42
C ALA A 123 -2.95 -0.69 0.43
N ILE A 124 -3.30 -1.22 -0.75
CA ILE A 124 -4.25 -2.35 -0.82
C ILE A 124 -3.71 -3.58 -0.09
N THR A 125 -2.40 -3.82 -0.13
CA THR A 125 -1.77 -4.96 0.57
C THR A 125 -1.99 -4.90 2.08
N LEU A 126 -1.74 -3.74 2.70
CA LEU A 126 -1.96 -3.57 4.14
C LEU A 126 -3.45 -3.65 4.49
N ILE A 127 -4.33 -3.13 3.64
CA ILE A 127 -5.77 -3.27 3.83
C ILE A 127 -6.16 -4.75 3.77
N LEU A 128 -5.63 -5.54 2.84
CA LEU A 128 -5.89 -6.99 2.80
C LEU A 128 -5.48 -7.71 4.09
N VAL A 129 -4.36 -7.33 4.71
CA VAL A 129 -3.97 -7.84 6.04
C VAL A 129 -5.02 -7.48 7.10
N ALA A 130 -5.55 -6.26 7.06
CA ALA A 130 -6.60 -5.82 7.99
C ALA A 130 -7.83 -6.74 7.94
N GLY A 131 -8.17 -7.27 6.77
CA GLY A 131 -9.27 -8.21 6.56
C GLY A 131 -9.23 -9.43 7.49
N ALA A 132 -8.03 -9.95 7.79
CA ALA A 132 -7.85 -11.08 8.71
C ALA A 132 -7.96 -10.69 10.19
N LEU A 133 -7.84 -9.40 10.49
CA LEU A 133 -7.73 -8.84 11.84
C LEU A 133 -8.98 -8.06 12.28
N LEU A 134 -10.01 -8.00 11.42
CA LEU A 134 -11.25 -7.29 11.71
C LEU A 134 -11.93 -7.82 12.98
N GLY A 135 -12.21 -6.90 13.91
CA GLY A 135 -12.82 -7.23 15.20
C GLY A 135 -11.91 -8.02 16.16
N ARG A 136 -10.64 -8.22 15.81
CA ARG A 136 -9.62 -8.96 16.57
C ARG A 136 -8.33 -8.17 16.77
N MET A 137 -8.31 -6.88 16.50
CA MET A 137 -7.15 -6.03 16.76
C MET A 137 -7.66 -4.67 17.21
N ASN A 138 -7.08 -4.15 18.29
CA ASN A 138 -7.38 -2.78 18.68
C ASN A 138 -6.73 -1.79 17.70
N PHE A 139 -7.29 -0.59 17.59
CA PHE A 139 -6.86 0.39 16.60
C PHE A 139 -5.43 0.91 16.85
N LEU A 140 -5.01 1.03 18.11
CA LEU A 140 -3.66 1.52 18.45
C LEU A 140 -2.57 0.54 18.01
N ALA A 141 -2.77 -0.76 18.20
CA ALA A 141 -1.87 -1.78 17.71
C ALA A 141 -1.83 -1.76 16.18
N TRP A 142 -2.97 -1.56 15.52
CA TRP A 142 -3.04 -1.42 14.06
C TRP A 142 -2.22 -0.23 13.55
N MET A 143 -2.27 0.91 14.27
CA MET A 143 -1.49 2.10 13.93
C MET A 143 0.02 1.88 13.96
N LEU A 144 0.51 1.01 14.86
CA LEU A 144 1.92 0.63 14.87
C LEU A 144 2.23 -0.44 13.82
N PHE A 145 1.32 -1.40 13.64
CA PHE A 145 1.51 -2.52 12.73
C PHE A 145 1.66 -2.07 11.27
N VAL A 146 0.82 -1.15 10.80
CA VAL A 146 0.84 -0.68 9.40
C VAL A 146 2.22 -0.16 8.95
N PRO A 147 2.81 0.87 9.59
CA PRO A 147 4.10 1.41 9.18
C PRO A 147 5.24 0.40 9.37
N LEU A 148 5.19 -0.42 10.43
CA LEU A 148 6.21 -1.44 10.68
C LEU A 148 6.16 -2.54 9.62
N TRP A 149 4.98 -3.07 9.31
CA TRP A 149 4.83 -4.13 8.32
C TRP A 149 5.11 -3.65 6.90
N LEU A 150 4.68 -2.43 6.55
CA LEU A 150 5.08 -1.78 5.30
C LEU A 150 6.62 -1.75 5.20
N THR A 151 7.29 -1.26 6.23
CA THR A 151 8.74 -1.05 6.23
C THR A 151 9.50 -2.38 6.22
N PHE A 152 9.16 -3.34 7.08
CA PHE A 152 9.96 -4.54 7.29
C PHE A 152 9.50 -5.77 6.51
N SER A 153 8.34 -5.72 5.86
CA SER A 153 7.83 -6.84 5.04
C SER A 153 7.60 -6.39 3.61
N TYR A 154 6.73 -5.39 3.40
CA TYR A 154 6.35 -4.99 2.05
C TYR A 154 7.53 -4.48 1.24
N THR A 155 8.32 -3.54 1.77
CA THR A 155 9.45 -2.97 1.00
C THR A 155 10.52 -4.02 0.67
N ILE A 156 10.81 -4.97 1.58
CA ILE A 156 11.74 -6.07 1.33
C ILE A 156 11.25 -6.96 0.19
N THR A 157 9.95 -7.29 0.20
CA THR A 157 9.35 -8.17 -0.80
C THR A 157 9.28 -7.46 -2.16
N ALA A 158 8.84 -6.21 -2.19
CA ALA A 158 8.77 -5.37 -3.38
C ALA A 158 10.16 -5.16 -3.99
N TYR A 159 11.17 -4.82 -3.17
CA TYR A 159 12.55 -4.69 -3.64
C TYR A 159 13.08 -6.00 -4.20
N SER A 160 12.86 -7.12 -3.50
CA SER A 160 13.40 -8.41 -3.92
C SER A 160 12.82 -8.88 -5.26
N ILE A 161 11.53 -8.66 -5.50
CA ILE A 161 10.77 -9.25 -6.61
C ILE A 161 10.55 -8.27 -7.77
N TRP A 162 10.17 -7.03 -7.48
CA TRP A 162 9.76 -6.06 -8.50
C TRP A 162 10.82 -5.02 -8.85
N CYS A 163 11.75 -4.71 -7.95
CA CYS A 163 12.88 -3.84 -8.32
C CYS A 163 13.79 -4.58 -9.30
N PRO A 164 14.22 -3.95 -10.41
CA PRO A 164 15.20 -4.55 -11.33
C PRO A 164 16.53 -4.93 -10.63
N GLU A 165 16.90 -4.20 -9.57
CA GLU A 165 18.08 -4.49 -8.77
C GLU A 165 17.88 -5.63 -7.75
N GLY A 166 16.62 -6.06 -7.56
CA GLY A 166 16.19 -7.11 -6.66
C GLY A 166 16.79 -8.49 -6.98
N TRP A 167 17.14 -9.22 -5.94
CA TRP A 167 17.81 -10.51 -6.10
C TRP A 167 16.92 -11.63 -6.66
N LEU A 168 15.60 -11.60 -6.41
CA LEU A 168 14.66 -12.55 -7.02
C LEU A 168 14.33 -12.12 -8.45
N SER A 169 14.18 -10.83 -8.70
CA SER A 169 14.02 -10.26 -10.05
C SER A 169 15.15 -10.73 -10.98
N LYS A 170 16.40 -10.60 -10.53
CA LYS A 170 17.60 -11.07 -11.25
C LYS A 170 17.68 -12.58 -11.43
N LYS A 171 16.98 -13.37 -10.60
CA LYS A 171 16.85 -14.83 -10.75
C LYS A 171 15.73 -15.24 -11.69
N GLY A 172 14.98 -14.29 -12.26
CA GLY A 172 13.92 -14.54 -13.23
C GLY A 172 12.59 -14.93 -12.59
N ILE A 173 12.32 -14.53 -11.34
CA ILE A 173 10.98 -14.67 -10.78
C ILE A 173 9.99 -13.84 -11.62
N ILE A 174 8.83 -14.41 -11.93
CA ILE A 174 7.79 -13.73 -12.69
C ILE A 174 6.65 -13.42 -11.73
N ASP A 175 6.50 -12.14 -11.39
CA ASP A 175 5.36 -11.61 -10.64
C ASP A 175 4.81 -10.35 -11.33
N TYR A 176 3.85 -10.55 -12.23
CA TYR A 176 3.35 -9.47 -13.08
C TYR A 176 2.58 -8.39 -12.32
N SER A 177 1.65 -8.79 -11.44
CA SER A 177 0.72 -7.88 -10.76
C SER A 177 0.56 -8.14 -9.26
N GLY A 178 1.51 -8.85 -8.65
CA GLY A 178 1.62 -8.95 -7.18
C GLY A 178 1.03 -10.22 -6.61
N GLY A 179 1.08 -11.32 -7.34
CA GLY A 179 0.76 -12.64 -6.80
C GLY A 179 1.58 -12.94 -5.54
N TYR A 180 2.87 -12.59 -5.54
CA TYR A 180 3.74 -12.76 -4.38
C TYR A 180 3.73 -11.52 -3.48
N VAL A 181 4.04 -10.34 -4.03
CA VAL A 181 4.25 -9.11 -3.24
C VAL A 181 2.99 -8.67 -2.50
N ILE A 182 1.80 -8.89 -3.08
CA ILE A 182 0.52 -8.46 -2.51
C ILE A 182 -0.19 -9.65 -1.88
N HIS A 183 -0.64 -10.61 -2.69
CA HIS A 183 -1.63 -11.60 -2.25
C HIS A 183 -1.02 -12.64 -1.31
N LEU A 184 0.12 -13.24 -1.70
CA LEU A 184 0.79 -14.21 -0.83
C LEU A 184 1.30 -13.53 0.45
N SER A 185 1.98 -12.39 0.33
CA SER A 185 2.55 -11.68 1.48
C SER A 185 1.48 -11.26 2.49
N SER A 186 0.40 -10.63 2.04
CA SER A 186 -0.72 -10.26 2.93
C SER A 186 -1.46 -11.46 3.48
N GLY A 187 -1.63 -12.53 2.69
CA GLY A 187 -2.25 -13.78 3.15
C GLY A 187 -1.46 -14.46 4.27
N VAL A 188 -0.14 -14.57 4.12
CA VAL A 188 0.74 -15.14 5.14
C VAL A 188 0.77 -14.26 6.39
N ALA A 189 0.84 -12.94 6.24
CA ALA A 189 0.80 -12.00 7.36
C ALA A 189 -0.53 -12.08 8.12
N GLY A 190 -1.66 -12.08 7.41
CA GLY A 190 -2.99 -12.20 8.00
C GLY A 190 -3.19 -13.54 8.71
N PHE A 191 -2.76 -14.65 8.09
CA PHE A 191 -2.80 -15.98 8.71
C PHE A 191 -1.96 -16.03 10.00
N THR A 192 -0.71 -15.54 9.93
CA THR A 192 0.20 -15.52 11.08
C THR A 192 -0.40 -14.67 12.20
N ALA A 193 -0.83 -13.44 11.91
CA ALA A 193 -1.40 -12.56 12.91
C ALA A 193 -2.71 -13.11 13.51
N ALA A 194 -3.53 -13.81 12.73
CA ALA A 194 -4.73 -14.48 13.23
C ALA A 194 -4.42 -15.66 14.15
N TYR A 195 -3.39 -16.45 13.84
CA TYR A 195 -2.95 -17.59 14.66
C TYR A 195 -2.37 -17.11 16.01
N TRP A 196 -1.35 -16.25 15.98
CA TRP A 196 -0.68 -15.77 17.19
C TRP A 196 -1.56 -14.79 18.00
N GLY A 197 -2.43 -14.02 17.33
CA GLY A 197 -3.34 -13.10 18.01
C GLY A 197 -4.34 -13.80 18.93
N GLN A 198 -4.61 -15.08 18.73
CA GLN A 198 -5.59 -15.83 19.51
C GLN A 198 -5.05 -16.27 20.88
N ASP A 199 -3.75 -16.59 20.98
CA ASP A 199 -3.15 -17.21 22.17
C ASP A 199 -2.47 -16.22 23.14
N TYR A 200 -2.00 -15.06 22.68
CA TYR A 200 -1.14 -14.16 23.47
C TYR A 200 -1.85 -12.96 24.11
N PHE A 201 -2.99 -12.54 23.55
CA PHE A 201 -3.64 -11.28 23.94
C PHE A 201 -4.91 -11.43 24.77
N GLY A 202 -5.27 -12.64 25.20
CA GLY A 202 -6.35 -12.87 26.19
C GLY A 202 -7.56 -11.96 25.95
N TRP A 203 -8.30 -12.22 24.87
CA TRP A 203 -9.41 -11.39 24.37
C TRP A 203 -10.58 -11.16 25.35
N ASP A 204 -10.48 -11.70 26.55
CA ASP A 204 -11.44 -11.50 27.65
C ASP A 204 -11.10 -10.27 28.53
N GLY A 205 -9.86 -9.74 28.48
CA GLY A 205 -9.39 -8.73 29.45
C GLY A 205 -9.23 -7.29 28.95
N LEU A 206 -8.79 -7.08 27.69
CA LEU A 206 -8.31 -5.76 27.21
C LEU A 206 -9.23 -5.05 26.21
N VAL A 207 -10.35 -5.67 25.81
CA VAL A 207 -11.34 -5.05 24.91
C VAL A 207 -12.17 -3.97 25.62
N SER A 208 -12.03 -3.79 26.93
CA SER A 208 -12.81 -2.84 27.72
C SER A 208 -12.28 -1.40 27.72
N THR A 209 -11.03 -1.14 27.29
CA THR A 209 -10.37 0.15 27.58
C THR A 209 -10.13 1.05 26.37
N VAL A 210 -10.21 0.54 25.13
CA VAL A 210 -10.00 1.34 23.90
C VAL A 210 -11.05 0.97 22.84
N VAL A 211 -12.32 0.99 23.24
CA VAL A 211 -13.45 0.97 22.32
C VAL A 211 -14.07 2.34 22.37
N ILE A 212 -14.15 3.03 21.24
CA ILE A 212 -14.98 4.23 21.09
C ILE A 212 -16.38 3.81 21.55
N PRO A 213 -16.90 4.32 22.68
CA PRO A 213 -18.20 3.90 23.16
C PRO A 213 -19.23 4.51 22.22
N ILE A 214 -19.72 3.71 21.27
CA ILE A 214 -21.01 3.98 20.68
C ILE A 214 -22.00 3.62 21.78
N GLN A 215 -22.39 4.62 22.58
CA GLN A 215 -23.50 4.50 23.52
C GLN A 215 -24.72 3.99 22.74
N SER A 216 -25.02 2.70 22.90
CA SER A 216 -26.36 2.20 22.61
C SER A 216 -27.26 2.78 23.70
N ALA A 217 -27.97 3.85 23.38
CA ALA A 217 -29.07 4.32 24.21
C ALA A 217 -30.04 3.15 24.48
N PRO A 218 -30.50 2.95 25.72
CA PRO A 218 -31.49 1.93 26.01
C PRO A 218 -32.80 2.30 25.32
N MET A 219 -33.22 1.48 24.35
CA MET A 219 -34.64 1.46 23.98
C MET A 219 -35.40 0.89 25.17
N HIS A 220 -36.04 1.77 25.93
CA HIS A 220 -37.05 1.38 26.89
C HIS A 220 -38.22 0.74 26.15
N ARG A 221 -38.43 -0.55 26.46
CA ARG A 221 -39.63 -1.40 26.30
C ARG A 221 -40.45 -1.26 25.01
#